data_AF-A0A7K7AYS1-F1
#
_entry.id   AF-A0A7K7AYS1-F1
#
_cell.length_a   1.000
_cell.length_b   1.000
_cell.length_c   1.000
_cell.angle_alpha   90.00
_cell.angle_beta   90.00
_cell.angle_gamma   90.00
#
_symmetry.space_group_name_H-M   'P 1'
#
loop_
_entity.id
_entity.type
_entity.pdbx_description
1 polymer ?
#
loop_
_entity_poly.entity_id
_entity_poly.type
_entity_poly.pdbx_seq_one_letter_code
_entity_poly.pdbx_strand_id
1 'polypeptide(L)'
;RDDSVPEDNIWRGILSVIFFFLIISVLAFPNGPFTRPHPALWRMVFGLSVLYFLFLVFVLFLNFEQVKAVMYWLDPNLRYATREADIMEYAVNCHVITWERILSHFDIFAFGHFWGWAMKALLIRSYGLCWTISITWELTELFFMHLLPNFAECWWDQVILDILLCNGGGIWLGMVVCRFLEMRTYHWASFKDIHTTTGKIKRAVLQFTPASWTYVRWFDPKSSFQRVAGVYLFMIIWQLTELNTFFLKHIFVFQASHPLSWGRILFIGIITAPTVRQYYAYLTDTQCKRVGTQCWVFGVIAFLEAIVCIKFGQDLFSKTQILYVVFWLLCVAFTTFLCLYGMVWYAEYYGHREKTLSESEDSPYSPDASWLHSKFSKG
;
A
#
# COMPACT_ATOMS: atom_id res chain seq x y z
N ARG A 1 0.56 -37.89 19.50
CA ARG A 1 0.22 -37.11 20.70
C ARG A 1 1.27 -37.48 21.72
N ASP A 2 2.13 -36.54 22.06
CA ASP A 2 3.20 -36.75 23.02
C ASP A 2 2.76 -35.99 24.27
N ASP A 3 2.30 -36.71 25.30
CA ASP A 3 1.70 -36.11 26.50
C ASP A 3 2.76 -35.50 27.45
N SER A 4 4.02 -35.46 27.03
CA SER A 4 5.17 -35.00 27.82
C SER A 4 5.35 -33.47 27.83
N VAL A 5 4.80 -32.73 26.84
CA VAL A 5 4.87 -31.26 26.77
C VAL A 5 3.52 -30.66 26.34
N PRO A 6 2.68 -30.17 27.28
CA PRO A 6 1.37 -29.61 26.97
C PRO A 6 1.39 -28.46 25.95
N GLU A 7 2.43 -27.63 25.97
CA GLU A 7 2.60 -26.48 25.08
C GLU A 7 2.76 -26.90 23.61
N ASP A 8 3.50 -27.98 23.34
CA ASP A 8 3.67 -28.55 22.01
C ASP A 8 2.34 -29.03 21.43
N ASN A 9 1.48 -29.61 22.27
CA ASN A 9 0.16 -30.07 21.85
C ASN A 9 -0.75 -28.88 21.50
N ILE A 10 -0.68 -27.78 22.26
CA ILE A 10 -1.40 -26.53 21.95
C ILE A 10 -0.91 -25.94 20.63
N TRP A 11 0.41 -25.84 20.43
CA TRP A 11 0.99 -25.33 19.20
C TRP A 11 0.57 -26.15 17.96
N ARG A 12 0.68 -27.48 18.05
CA ARG A 12 0.22 -28.39 16.98
C ARG A 12 -1.29 -28.29 16.74
N GLY A 13 -2.07 -28.09 17.80
CA GLY A 13 -3.51 -27.85 17.73
C GLY A 13 -3.84 -26.57 16.95
N ILE A 14 -3.19 -25.46 17.27
CA ILE A 14 -3.35 -24.17 16.56
C ILE A 14 -2.96 -24.33 15.09
N LEU A 15 -1.82 -24.93 14.79
CA LEU A 15 -1.40 -25.18 13.40
C LEU A 15 -2.41 -26.05 12.64
N SER A 16 -2.98 -27.06 13.29
CA SER A 16 -4.00 -27.92 12.69
C SER A 16 -5.29 -27.14 12.39
N VAL A 17 -5.75 -26.29 13.33
CA VAL A 17 -6.92 -25.42 13.12
C VAL A 17 -6.69 -24.47 11.94
N ILE A 18 -5.52 -23.82 11.87
CA ILE A 18 -5.17 -22.93 10.76
C ILE A 18 -5.16 -23.72 9.44
N PHE A 19 -4.53 -24.90 9.40
CA PHE A 19 -4.47 -25.73 8.21
C PHE A 19 -5.85 -26.12 7.68
N PHE A 20 -6.72 -26.67 8.53
CA PHE A 20 -8.07 -27.05 8.12
C PHE A 20 -8.95 -25.84 7.79
N PHE A 21 -8.78 -24.72 8.49
CA PHE A 21 -9.45 -23.47 8.14
C PHE A 21 -9.04 -22.98 6.75
N LEU A 22 -7.76 -23.08 6.38
CA LEU A 22 -7.30 -22.73 5.04
C LEU A 22 -7.87 -23.65 3.97
N ILE A 23 -8.01 -24.96 4.24
CA ILE A 23 -8.73 -25.87 3.34
C ILE A 23 -10.18 -25.41 3.14
N ILE A 24 -10.89 -25.09 4.23
CA ILE A 24 -12.26 -24.57 4.16
C ILE A 24 -12.30 -23.26 3.36
N SER A 25 -11.34 -22.35 3.58
CA SER A 25 -11.25 -21.09 2.82
C SER A 25 -11.13 -21.35 1.32
N VAL A 26 -10.31 -22.32 0.90
CA VAL A 26 -10.16 -22.68 -0.50
C VAL A 26 -11.46 -23.23 -1.09
N LEU A 27 -12.20 -24.04 -0.33
CA LEU A 27 -13.42 -24.70 -0.81
C LEU A 27 -14.64 -23.78 -0.80
N ALA A 28 -14.81 -22.97 0.24
CA ALA A 28 -16.04 -22.24 0.53
C ALA A 28 -15.99 -20.74 0.22
N PHE A 29 -14.82 -20.10 0.26
CA PHE A 29 -14.75 -18.65 0.08
C PHE A 29 -14.90 -18.24 -1.39
N PRO A 30 -15.57 -17.11 -1.67
CA PRO A 30 -15.78 -16.64 -3.03
C PRO A 30 -14.45 -16.24 -3.68
N ASN A 31 -14.44 -16.26 -5.01
CA ASN A 31 -13.31 -15.72 -5.76
C ASN A 31 -13.21 -14.20 -5.55
N GLY A 32 -12.01 -13.73 -5.26
CA GLY A 32 -11.68 -12.30 -5.24
C GLY A 32 -11.40 -11.73 -6.63
N PRO A 33 -10.91 -10.48 -6.70
CA PRO A 33 -10.60 -9.82 -7.98
C PRO A 33 -9.40 -10.43 -8.71
N PHE A 34 -8.61 -11.27 -8.03
CA PHE A 34 -7.40 -11.87 -8.59
C PHE A 34 -7.59 -13.38 -8.81
N THR A 35 -7.15 -13.81 -9.99
CA THR A 35 -7.19 -15.23 -10.41
C THR A 35 -5.80 -15.85 -10.50
N ARG A 36 -4.73 -15.05 -10.41
CA ARG A 36 -3.33 -15.49 -10.56
C ARG A 36 -2.45 -15.14 -9.37
N PRO A 37 -1.51 -15.99 -8.95
CA PRO A 37 -1.04 -17.19 -9.66
C PRO A 37 -2.05 -18.35 -9.67
N HIS A 38 -2.96 -18.41 -8.69
CA HIS A 38 -4.10 -19.33 -8.67
C HIS A 38 -5.23 -18.78 -7.79
N PRO A 39 -6.53 -19.02 -8.08
CA PRO A 39 -7.63 -18.52 -7.25
C PRO A 39 -7.59 -19.05 -5.81
N ALA A 40 -7.15 -20.31 -5.62
CA ALA A 40 -6.99 -20.90 -4.29
C ALA A 40 -6.03 -20.09 -3.40
N LEU A 41 -4.96 -19.52 -3.97
CA LEU A 41 -4.03 -18.68 -3.21
C LEU A 41 -4.74 -17.45 -2.65
N TRP A 42 -5.56 -16.77 -3.44
CA TRP A 42 -6.30 -15.59 -2.99
C TRP A 42 -7.41 -15.92 -2.00
N ARG A 43 -8.04 -17.09 -2.13
CA ARG A 43 -8.98 -17.60 -1.12
C ARG A 43 -8.27 -17.87 0.22
N MET A 44 -7.06 -18.44 0.19
CA MET A 44 -6.23 -18.60 1.40
C MET A 44 -5.81 -17.25 1.98
N VAL A 45 -5.43 -16.27 1.17
CA VAL A 45 -5.10 -14.90 1.63
C VAL A 45 -6.29 -14.27 2.34
N PHE A 46 -7.50 -14.40 1.80
CA PHE A 46 -8.72 -13.98 2.49
C PHE A 46 -8.97 -14.77 3.78
N GLY A 47 -8.74 -16.10 3.75
CA GLY A 47 -8.75 -16.96 4.93
C GLY A 47 -7.85 -16.46 6.05
N LEU A 48 -6.58 -16.18 5.75
CA LEU A 48 -5.63 -15.63 6.71
C LEU A 48 -6.06 -14.26 7.23
N SER A 49 -6.69 -13.42 6.38
CA SER A 49 -7.25 -12.14 6.81
C SER A 49 -8.34 -12.34 7.86
N VAL A 50 -9.25 -13.31 7.66
CA VAL A 50 -10.30 -13.64 8.64
C VAL A 50 -9.69 -14.20 9.94
N LEU A 51 -8.69 -15.08 9.86
CA LEU A 51 -7.98 -15.58 11.05
C LEU A 51 -7.31 -14.44 11.83
N TYR A 52 -6.66 -13.51 11.13
CA TYR A 52 -6.02 -12.35 11.77
C TYR A 52 -7.05 -11.43 12.43
N PHE A 53 -8.17 -11.17 11.77
CA PHE A 53 -9.32 -10.46 12.35
C PHE A 53 -9.79 -11.13 13.66
N LEU A 54 -10.00 -12.45 13.65
CA LEU A 54 -10.43 -13.19 14.84
C LEU A 54 -9.37 -13.16 15.95
N PHE A 55 -8.09 -13.23 15.58
CA PHE A 55 -6.98 -13.10 16.52
C PHE A 55 -6.97 -11.72 17.19
N LEU A 56 -7.17 -10.63 16.45
CA LEU A 56 -7.26 -9.29 17.02
C LEU A 56 -8.45 -9.16 17.98
N VAL A 57 -9.61 -9.73 17.62
CA VAL A 57 -10.78 -9.80 18.53
C VAL A 57 -10.41 -10.55 19.81
N PHE A 58 -9.71 -11.68 19.71
CA PHE A 58 -9.26 -12.43 20.89
C PHE A 58 -8.30 -11.61 21.76
N VAL A 59 -7.31 -10.94 21.16
CA VAL A 59 -6.35 -10.07 21.85
C VAL A 59 -7.05 -8.93 22.60
N LEU A 60 -8.17 -8.41 22.08
CA LEU A 60 -8.99 -7.42 22.78
C LEU A 60 -9.60 -7.91 24.10
N PHE A 61 -9.65 -9.22 24.37
CA PHE A 61 -10.09 -9.75 25.67
C PHE A 61 -8.94 -10.07 26.63
N LEU A 62 -7.69 -10.05 26.15
CA LEU A 62 -6.52 -10.31 26.99
C LEU A 62 -6.09 -9.05 27.77
N ASN A 63 -5.45 -9.23 28.92
CA ASN A 63 -4.73 -8.16 29.60
C ASN A 63 -3.28 -8.05 29.06
N PHE A 64 -2.58 -6.97 29.40
CA PHE A 64 -1.25 -6.69 28.85
C PHE A 64 -0.22 -7.79 29.19
N GLU A 65 -0.26 -8.31 30.42
CA GLU A 65 0.63 -9.41 30.85
C GLU A 65 0.35 -10.72 30.11
N GLN A 66 -0.92 -11.02 29.82
CA GLN A 66 -1.31 -12.17 29.01
C GLN A 66 -0.82 -12.04 27.57
N VAL A 67 -0.92 -10.86 26.96
CA VAL A 67 -0.38 -10.64 25.61
C VAL A 67 1.13 -10.84 25.59
N LYS A 68 1.86 -10.26 26.56
CA LYS A 68 3.31 -10.49 26.70
C LYS A 68 3.64 -11.97 26.91
N ALA A 69 2.88 -12.69 27.74
CA ALA A 69 3.08 -14.11 27.94
C ALA A 69 2.92 -14.92 26.63
N VAL A 70 1.91 -14.60 25.81
CA VAL A 70 1.75 -15.19 24.48
C VAL A 70 2.92 -14.84 23.58
N MET A 71 3.39 -13.59 23.58
CA MET A 71 4.55 -13.19 22.79
C MET A 71 5.83 -13.92 23.22
N TYR A 72 6.08 -14.07 24.52
CA TYR A 72 7.23 -14.79 25.05
C TYR A 72 7.16 -16.30 24.82
N TRP A 73 5.95 -16.84 24.67
CA TRP A 73 5.75 -18.21 24.25
C TRP A 73 6.05 -18.40 22.76
N LEU A 74 5.72 -17.42 21.91
CA LEU A 74 6.05 -17.43 20.48
C LEU A 74 7.55 -17.22 20.23
N ASP A 75 8.17 -16.27 20.93
CA ASP A 75 9.61 -16.02 20.89
C ASP A 75 10.13 -15.65 22.29
N PRO A 76 10.85 -16.56 22.98
CA PRO A 76 11.41 -16.30 24.30
C PRO A 76 12.38 -15.12 24.37
N ASN A 77 13.03 -14.74 23.26
CA ASN A 77 14.00 -13.64 23.23
C ASN A 77 13.35 -12.27 23.45
N LEU A 78 12.04 -12.15 23.20
CA LEU A 78 11.29 -10.92 23.43
C LEU A 78 11.28 -10.50 24.91
N ARG A 79 11.62 -11.39 25.85
CA ARG A 79 11.78 -11.06 27.28
C ARG A 79 12.91 -10.07 27.53
N TYR A 80 13.93 -10.08 26.67
CA TYR A 80 15.11 -9.22 26.77
C TYR A 80 15.09 -8.10 25.73
N ALA A 81 14.02 -8.00 24.95
CA ALA A 81 13.88 -6.94 23.96
C ALA A 81 13.73 -5.59 24.65
N THR A 82 14.51 -4.64 24.15
CA THR A 82 14.48 -3.24 24.55
C THR A 82 13.78 -2.43 23.47
N ARG A 83 13.14 -1.34 23.88
CA ARG A 83 12.51 -0.42 22.93
C ARG A 83 13.60 0.37 22.21
N GLU A 84 13.47 0.50 20.89
CA GLU A 84 14.41 1.28 20.07
C GLU A 84 14.53 2.73 20.54
N ALA A 85 13.39 3.32 20.94
CA ALA A 85 13.31 4.66 21.54
C ALA A 85 14.22 4.87 22.76
N ASP A 86 14.61 3.81 23.47
CA ASP A 86 15.39 3.90 24.70
C ASP A 86 16.91 3.77 24.44
N ILE A 87 17.31 3.39 23.22
CA ILE A 87 18.71 3.09 22.86
C ILE A 87 19.23 4.02 21.77
N MET A 88 18.35 4.42 20.84
CA MET A 88 18.72 5.22 19.68
C MET A 88 18.55 6.71 19.96
N GLU A 89 19.51 7.51 19.48
CA GLU A 89 19.41 8.96 19.49
C GLU A 89 18.76 9.45 18.19
N TYR A 90 17.65 10.17 18.31
CA TYR A 90 16.84 10.64 17.18
C TYR A 90 17.01 12.15 16.96
N ALA A 91 17.12 12.58 15.69
CA ALA A 91 17.26 13.97 15.25
C ALA A 91 18.36 14.82 15.94
N VAL A 92 19.52 14.23 16.26
CA VAL A 92 20.63 14.96 16.89
C VAL A 92 21.52 15.63 15.83
N ASN A 93 21.93 16.89 16.04
CA ASN A 93 22.91 17.61 15.19
C ASN A 93 22.58 17.66 13.68
N CYS A 94 21.32 17.87 13.30
CA CYS A 94 20.84 17.82 11.90
C CYS A 94 21.40 18.89 10.93
N HIS A 95 22.29 19.76 11.40
CA HIS A 95 22.97 20.76 10.57
C HIS A 95 24.31 20.27 10.02
N VAL A 96 24.90 19.23 10.62
CA VAL A 96 26.20 18.69 10.20
C VAL A 96 25.97 17.52 9.25
N ILE A 97 26.10 17.78 7.95
CA ILE A 97 25.91 16.79 6.87
C ILE A 97 27.30 16.37 6.38
N THR A 98 27.76 15.19 6.80
CA THR A 98 29.00 14.57 6.33
C THR A 98 28.69 13.34 5.47
N TRP A 99 29.63 12.93 4.62
CA TRP A 99 29.45 11.76 3.75
C TRP A 99 29.27 10.46 4.54
N GLU A 100 30.04 10.29 5.61
CA GLU A 100 29.91 9.13 6.52
C GLU A 100 28.53 9.05 7.14
N ARG A 101 27.95 10.21 7.52
CA ARG A 101 26.60 10.28 8.07
C ARG A 101 25.55 9.94 7.04
N ILE A 102 25.64 10.48 5.82
CA ILE A 102 24.72 10.10 4.74
C ILE A 102 24.76 8.60 4.51
N LEU A 103 25.96 8.00 4.43
CA LEU A 103 26.11 6.56 4.23
C LEU A 103 25.56 5.73 5.39
N SER A 104 25.63 6.21 6.64
CA SER A 104 25.04 5.50 7.77
C SER A 104 23.50 5.47 7.74
N HIS A 105 22.87 6.43 7.06
CA HIS A 105 21.41 6.47 6.87
C HIS A 105 20.94 5.65 5.66
N PHE A 106 21.84 5.15 4.81
CA PHE A 106 21.51 4.14 3.78
C PHE A 106 21.44 2.73 4.38
N ASP A 107 20.50 2.53 5.28
CA ASP A 107 20.32 1.28 6.02
C ASP A 107 19.08 0.48 5.55
N ILE A 108 18.62 -0.44 6.39
CA ILE A 108 17.44 -1.26 6.13
C ILE A 108 16.16 -0.42 5.98
N PHE A 109 16.09 0.76 6.60
CA PHE A 109 14.95 1.67 6.49
C PHE A 109 14.95 2.35 5.12
N ALA A 110 16.08 2.86 4.63
CA ALA A 110 16.18 3.40 3.28
C ALA A 110 15.79 2.36 2.20
N PHE A 111 16.25 1.11 2.36
CA PHE A 111 15.84 0.00 1.49
C PHE A 111 14.34 -0.30 1.60
N GLY A 112 13.80 -0.30 2.83
CA GLY A 112 12.38 -0.50 3.12
C GLY A 112 11.51 0.58 2.51
N HIS A 113 11.95 1.84 2.55
CA HIS A 113 11.29 2.99 1.92
C HIS A 113 11.26 2.79 0.41
N PHE A 114 12.42 2.59 -0.23
CA PHE A 114 12.48 2.40 -1.68
C PHE A 114 11.60 1.25 -2.20
N TRP A 115 11.75 0.05 -1.67
CA TRP A 115 10.98 -1.11 -2.12
C TRP A 115 9.53 -1.10 -1.65
N GLY A 116 9.29 -0.57 -0.46
CA GLY A 116 7.95 -0.30 0.04
C GLY A 116 7.19 0.58 -0.96
N TRP A 117 7.75 1.73 -1.32
CA TRP A 117 7.14 2.65 -2.27
C TRP A 117 6.99 2.09 -3.68
N ALA A 118 7.93 1.27 -4.15
CA ALA A 118 7.76 0.53 -5.39
C ALA A 118 6.53 -0.39 -5.34
N MET A 119 6.33 -1.13 -4.24
CA MET A 119 5.16 -1.98 -4.05
C MET A 119 3.88 -1.16 -3.90
N LYS A 120 3.87 -0.08 -3.11
CA LYS A 120 2.71 0.82 -2.96
C LYS A 120 2.28 1.38 -4.32
N ALA A 121 3.24 1.80 -5.14
CA ALA A 121 2.98 2.30 -6.49
C ALA A 121 2.40 1.23 -7.43
N LEU A 122 2.83 -0.05 -7.33
CA LEU A 122 2.23 -1.15 -8.09
C LEU A 122 0.76 -1.42 -7.72
N LEU A 123 0.39 -1.19 -6.46
CA LEU A 123 -0.98 -1.37 -5.96
C LEU A 123 -1.89 -0.19 -6.32
N ILE A 124 -1.42 1.03 -6.08
CA ILE A 124 -2.21 2.26 -6.28
C ILE A 124 -2.22 2.67 -7.75
N ARG A 125 -1.10 2.53 -8.46
CA ARG A 125 -0.97 2.85 -9.91
C ARG A 125 -1.32 4.29 -10.26
N SER A 126 -0.95 5.24 -9.38
CA SER A 126 -1.15 6.67 -9.62
C SER A 126 -0.02 7.47 -9.00
N TYR A 127 0.71 8.23 -9.82
CA TYR A 127 1.79 9.10 -9.35
C TYR A 127 1.30 10.07 -8.28
N GLY A 128 0.24 10.84 -8.57
CA GLY A 128 -0.17 11.89 -7.64
C GLY A 128 -0.70 11.35 -6.31
N LEU A 129 -1.41 10.21 -6.31
CA LEU A 129 -1.83 9.60 -5.05
C LEU A 129 -0.63 9.05 -4.26
N CYS A 130 0.34 8.39 -4.93
CA CYS A 130 1.53 7.88 -4.23
C CYS A 130 2.36 9.02 -3.64
N TRP A 131 2.61 10.09 -4.40
CA TRP A 131 3.32 11.27 -3.89
C TRP A 131 2.58 11.94 -2.74
N THR A 132 1.24 12.01 -2.82
CA THR A 132 0.42 12.55 -1.72
C THR A 132 0.61 11.72 -0.46
N ILE A 133 0.45 10.40 -0.55
CA ILE A 133 0.64 9.50 0.60
C ILE A 133 2.06 9.67 1.15
N SER A 134 3.07 9.77 0.29
CA SER A 134 4.47 9.92 0.72
C SER A 134 4.69 11.21 1.50
N ILE A 135 4.21 12.34 0.99
CA ILE A 135 4.33 13.62 1.68
C ILE A 135 3.52 13.61 2.98
N THR A 136 2.30 13.06 2.94
CA THR A 136 1.47 12.98 4.15
C THR A 136 2.01 12.00 5.18
N TRP A 137 2.80 11.00 4.78
CA TRP A 137 3.49 10.09 5.69
C TRP A 137 4.54 10.83 6.50
N GLU A 138 5.44 11.57 5.86
CA GLU A 138 6.42 12.41 6.60
C GLU A 138 5.73 13.43 7.52
N LEU A 139 4.63 14.05 7.05
CA LEU A 139 3.83 14.93 7.91
C LEU A 139 3.25 14.17 9.12
N THR A 140 2.81 12.92 8.92
CA THR A 140 2.29 12.08 10.01
C THR A 140 3.38 11.83 11.04
N GLU A 141 4.61 11.53 10.61
CA GLU A 141 5.74 11.35 11.50
C GLU A 141 6.02 12.61 12.33
N LEU A 142 6.04 13.78 11.69
CA LEU A 142 6.19 15.07 12.38
C LEU A 142 5.09 15.34 13.42
N PHE A 143 3.83 15.05 13.10
CA PHE A 143 2.73 15.26 14.05
C PHE A 143 2.75 14.26 15.21
N PHE A 144 3.24 13.04 14.99
CA PHE A 144 3.24 11.96 15.99
C PHE A 144 4.59 11.73 16.69
N MET A 145 5.64 12.47 16.36
CA MET A 145 6.98 12.34 17.01
C MET A 145 6.95 12.55 18.53
N HIS A 146 5.99 13.32 19.03
CA HIS A 146 5.78 13.52 20.47
C HIS A 146 5.34 12.23 21.21
N LEU A 147 4.73 11.28 20.49
CA LEU A 147 4.39 9.95 21.00
C LEU A 147 5.48 8.93 20.65
N LEU A 148 5.99 8.99 19.42
CA LEU A 148 6.95 8.03 18.91
C LEU A 148 8.28 8.74 18.60
N PRO A 149 9.27 8.70 19.51
CA PRO A 149 10.57 9.34 19.30
C PRO A 149 11.28 8.88 18.03
N ASN A 150 11.01 7.65 17.59
CA ASN A 150 11.55 7.09 16.35
C ASN A 150 11.09 7.82 15.07
N PHE A 151 10.12 8.73 15.14
CA PHE A 151 9.72 9.60 14.03
C PHE A 151 10.47 10.94 14.00
N ALA A 152 11.29 11.22 15.01
CA ALA A 152 12.11 12.42 15.01
C ALA A 152 13.37 12.18 14.16
N GLU A 153 13.31 12.58 12.89
CA GLU A 153 14.42 12.45 11.95
C GLU A 153 14.95 13.84 11.55
N CYS A 154 16.11 13.87 10.90
CA CYS A 154 16.66 15.12 10.42
C CYS A 154 15.89 15.64 9.21
N TRP A 155 15.76 16.96 9.08
CA TRP A 155 15.02 17.56 7.96
C TRP A 155 15.51 17.11 6.58
N TRP A 156 16.82 16.88 6.43
CA TRP A 156 17.42 16.45 5.17
C TRP A 156 17.18 14.95 4.93
N ASP A 157 17.02 14.15 5.98
CA ASP A 157 16.65 12.74 5.91
C ASP A 157 15.24 12.63 5.35
N GLN A 158 14.27 13.23 6.04
CA GLN A 158 12.85 13.27 5.67
C GLN A 158 12.62 13.84 4.26
N VAL A 159 13.22 14.99 3.93
CA VAL A 159 12.94 15.66 2.65
C VAL A 159 13.75 15.06 1.51
N ILE A 160 15.06 14.87 1.69
CA ILE A 160 15.94 14.49 0.59
C ILE A 160 16.02 12.97 0.47
N LEU A 161 16.35 12.28 1.57
CA LEU A 161 16.53 10.83 1.52
C LEU A 161 15.19 10.11 1.36
N ASP A 162 14.20 10.41 2.21
CA ASP A 162 12.92 9.73 2.18
C ASP A 162 12.04 10.21 1.03
N ILE A 163 11.51 11.42 1.06
CA ILE A 163 10.54 11.89 0.04
C ILE A 163 11.13 11.81 -1.37
N LEU A 164 12.31 12.40 -1.60
CA LEU A 164 12.82 12.61 -2.96
C LEU A 164 13.52 11.38 -3.53
N LEU A 165 14.44 10.77 -2.76
CA LEU A 165 15.28 9.68 -3.26
C LEU A 165 14.63 8.31 -3.11
N CYS A 166 14.35 7.87 -1.88
CA CYS A 166 13.84 6.54 -1.60
C CYS A 166 12.38 6.40 -2.06
N ASN A 167 11.49 7.26 -1.57
CA ASN A 167 10.07 7.20 -1.87
C ASN A 167 9.84 7.57 -3.35
N GLY A 168 10.41 8.69 -3.80
CA GLY A 168 10.33 9.12 -5.20
C GLY A 168 10.91 8.10 -6.19
N GLY A 169 12.07 7.53 -5.90
CA GLY A 169 12.69 6.47 -6.70
C GLY A 169 11.87 5.19 -6.74
N GLY A 170 11.32 4.77 -5.59
CA GLY A 170 10.43 3.64 -5.48
C GLY A 170 9.15 3.84 -6.30
N ILE A 171 8.49 4.99 -6.17
CA ILE A 171 7.30 5.36 -6.94
C ILE A 171 7.61 5.30 -8.44
N TRP A 172 8.72 5.90 -8.88
CA TRP A 172 9.13 5.86 -10.27
C TRP A 172 9.29 4.41 -10.78
N LEU A 173 10.02 3.57 -10.03
CA LEU A 173 10.23 2.16 -10.40
C LEU A 173 8.90 1.40 -10.49
N GLY A 174 8.03 1.52 -9.49
CA GLY A 174 6.74 0.87 -9.48
C GLY A 174 5.87 1.29 -10.67
N MET A 175 5.86 2.58 -11.02
CA MET A 175 5.12 3.10 -12.17
C MET A 175 5.72 2.68 -13.52
N VAL A 176 7.05 2.54 -13.63
CA VAL A 176 7.72 1.96 -14.81
C VAL A 176 7.29 0.50 -14.99
N VAL A 177 7.25 -0.28 -13.92
CA VAL A 177 6.77 -1.66 -13.97
C VAL A 177 5.28 -1.71 -14.35
N CYS A 178 4.44 -0.81 -13.84
CA CYS A 178 3.04 -0.68 -14.26
C CYS A 178 2.94 -0.47 -15.78
N ARG A 179 3.67 0.50 -16.36
CA ARG A 179 3.67 0.76 -17.80
C ARG A 179 4.15 -0.44 -18.62
N PHE A 180 5.18 -1.13 -18.14
CA PHE A 180 5.66 -2.36 -18.77
C PHE A 180 4.59 -3.47 -18.78
N LEU A 181 3.82 -3.61 -17.71
CA LEU A 181 2.73 -4.58 -17.61
C LEU A 181 1.47 -4.17 -18.41
N GLU A 182 1.23 -2.87 -18.61
CA GLU A 182 0.13 -2.34 -19.44
C GLU A 182 0.35 -2.63 -20.93
N MET A 183 1.58 -2.48 -21.43
CA MET A 183 1.92 -2.68 -22.84
C MET A 183 1.98 -4.17 -23.27
N ARG A 184 1.81 -5.11 -22.34
CA ARG A 184 1.88 -6.56 -22.62
C ARG A 184 0.52 -7.10 -23.07
N THR A 185 0.45 -7.66 -24.28
CA THR A 185 -0.65 -8.54 -24.67
C THR A 185 -0.49 -9.90 -24.01
N TYR A 186 -1.47 -10.26 -23.18
CA TYR A 186 -1.43 -11.46 -22.37
C TYR A 186 -2.05 -12.66 -23.13
N HIS A 187 -1.23 -13.39 -23.90
CA HIS A 187 -1.63 -14.64 -24.54
C HIS A 187 -1.31 -15.84 -23.64
N TRP A 188 -2.34 -16.57 -23.22
CA TRP A 188 -2.22 -17.64 -22.23
C TRP A 188 -2.35 -19.03 -22.88
N ALA A 189 -1.28 -19.50 -23.52
CA ALA A 189 -1.20 -20.88 -24.01
C ALA A 189 -1.15 -21.90 -22.86
N SER A 190 -1.70 -23.10 -23.08
CA SER A 190 -1.67 -24.20 -22.10
C SER A 190 -0.25 -24.72 -21.93
N PHE A 191 0.08 -25.22 -20.74
CA PHE A 191 1.38 -25.87 -20.50
C PHE A 191 1.59 -27.09 -21.41
N LYS A 192 0.49 -27.70 -21.87
CA LYS A 192 0.48 -28.82 -22.81
C LYS A 192 0.87 -28.40 -24.24
N ASP A 193 0.69 -27.13 -24.58
CA ASP A 193 0.94 -26.60 -25.93
C ASP A 193 2.39 -26.13 -26.11
N ILE A 194 3.20 -26.19 -25.04
CA ILE A 194 4.59 -25.72 -25.03
C ILE A 194 5.54 -26.92 -24.96
N HIS A 195 6.22 -27.20 -26.07
CA HIS A 195 7.09 -28.39 -26.17
C HIS A 195 8.51 -28.18 -25.63
N THR A 196 9.01 -26.94 -25.55
CA THR A 196 10.38 -26.65 -25.09
C THR A 196 10.48 -26.46 -23.58
N THR A 197 11.56 -26.93 -22.97
CA THR A 197 11.87 -26.74 -21.53
C THR A 197 12.01 -25.25 -21.17
N THR A 198 12.71 -24.47 -21.99
CA THR A 198 12.81 -23.00 -21.83
C THR A 198 11.44 -22.33 -21.90
N GLY A 199 10.55 -22.79 -22.79
CA GLY A 199 9.18 -22.30 -22.88
C GLY A 199 8.34 -22.63 -21.65
N LYS A 200 8.50 -23.83 -21.09
CA LYS A 200 7.82 -24.24 -19.85
C LYS A 200 8.29 -23.43 -18.64
N ILE A 201 9.59 -23.18 -18.51
CA ILE A 201 10.16 -22.32 -17.46
C ILE A 201 9.63 -20.89 -17.62
N LYS A 202 9.67 -20.33 -18.83
CA LYS A 202 9.11 -19.00 -19.12
C LYS A 202 7.63 -18.94 -18.77
N ARG A 203 6.83 -19.98 -19.07
CA ARG A 203 5.41 -20.05 -18.74
C ARG A 203 5.16 -20.11 -17.25
N ALA A 204 5.99 -20.83 -16.50
CA ALA A 204 5.93 -20.92 -15.05
C ALA A 204 6.21 -19.55 -14.40
N VAL A 205 7.25 -18.84 -14.86
CA VAL A 205 7.54 -17.47 -14.40
C VAL A 205 6.40 -16.50 -14.74
N LEU A 206 5.86 -16.59 -15.96
CA LEU A 206 4.68 -15.81 -16.41
C LEU A 206 3.37 -16.20 -15.70
N GLN A 207 3.34 -17.22 -14.85
CA GLN A 207 2.16 -17.50 -14.02
C GLN A 207 2.03 -16.48 -12.88
N PHE A 208 3.15 -15.90 -12.46
CA PHE A 208 3.21 -14.86 -11.42
C PHE A 208 2.95 -13.46 -11.98
N THR A 209 2.85 -13.31 -13.30
CA THR A 209 2.36 -12.06 -13.89
C THR A 209 0.83 -12.00 -13.86
N PRO A 210 0.26 -10.78 -13.75
CA PRO A 210 -1.18 -10.58 -13.71
C PRO A 210 -1.88 -11.15 -14.95
N ALA A 211 -3.13 -11.61 -14.79
CA ALA A 211 -3.94 -12.14 -15.90
C ALA A 211 -4.33 -11.05 -16.91
N SER A 212 -4.56 -9.85 -16.37
CA SER A 212 -4.80 -8.60 -17.09
C SER A 212 -4.29 -7.46 -16.22
N TRP A 213 -3.84 -6.38 -16.84
CA TRP A 213 -3.37 -5.20 -16.14
C TRP A 213 -4.09 -3.96 -16.65
N THR A 214 -5.05 -3.48 -15.87
CA THR A 214 -5.87 -2.31 -16.23
C THR A 214 -5.22 -1.04 -15.71
N TYR A 215 -5.17 -0.01 -16.56
CA TYR A 215 -4.90 1.36 -16.15
C TYR A 215 -5.95 1.81 -15.11
N VAL A 216 -5.50 2.52 -14.07
CA VAL A 216 -6.33 2.91 -12.93
C VAL A 216 -6.44 4.42 -12.90
N ARG A 217 -7.66 4.91 -13.06
CA ARG A 217 -7.95 6.34 -12.98
C ARG A 217 -8.72 6.60 -11.69
N TRP A 218 -8.04 7.06 -10.65
CA TRP A 218 -8.66 7.29 -9.34
C TRP A 218 -9.62 8.48 -9.33
N PHE A 219 -9.32 9.51 -10.10
CA PHE A 219 -10.10 10.74 -10.16
C PHE A 219 -10.23 11.25 -11.60
N ASP A 220 -11.35 11.89 -11.86
CA ASP A 220 -11.73 12.48 -13.15
C ASP A 220 -12.43 13.81 -12.86
N PRO A 221 -12.23 14.88 -13.66
CA PRO A 221 -12.93 16.15 -13.50
C PRO A 221 -14.45 16.04 -13.33
N LYS A 222 -15.08 15.02 -13.94
CA LYS A 222 -16.53 14.77 -13.82
C LYS A 222 -16.93 13.86 -12.65
N SER A 223 -16.01 13.58 -11.73
CA SER A 223 -16.26 12.68 -10.60
C SER A 223 -17.26 13.25 -9.61
N SER A 224 -18.09 12.39 -9.04
CA SER A 224 -19.01 12.77 -7.98
C SER A 224 -18.29 13.12 -6.69
N PHE A 225 -18.94 13.93 -5.83
CA PHE A 225 -18.45 14.22 -4.48
C PHE A 225 -18.20 12.95 -3.66
N GLN A 226 -19.02 11.91 -3.85
CA GLN A 226 -18.83 10.60 -3.20
C GLN A 226 -17.48 9.97 -3.54
N ARG A 227 -17.02 10.10 -4.79
CA ARG A 227 -15.70 9.60 -5.21
C ARG A 227 -14.56 10.38 -4.58
N VAL A 228 -14.69 11.69 -4.45
CA VAL A 228 -13.74 12.55 -3.71
C VAL A 228 -13.65 12.10 -2.25
N ALA A 229 -14.79 12.00 -1.56
CA ALA A 229 -14.86 11.54 -0.17
C ALA A 229 -14.28 10.12 -0.01
N GLY A 230 -14.49 9.25 -1.00
CA GLY A 230 -13.86 7.93 -1.05
C GLY A 230 -12.33 7.99 -1.13
N VAL A 231 -11.76 8.86 -1.96
CA VAL A 231 -10.29 9.03 -1.99
C VAL A 231 -9.76 9.56 -0.67
N TYR A 232 -10.46 10.49 -0.01
CA TYR A 232 -10.10 10.93 1.33
C TYR A 232 -10.10 9.80 2.35
N LEU A 233 -11.16 9.00 2.37
CA LEU A 233 -11.26 7.84 3.27
C LEU A 233 -10.13 6.84 3.00
N PHE A 234 -9.80 6.60 1.73
CA PHE A 234 -8.65 5.78 1.35
C PHE A 234 -7.35 6.30 1.96
N MET A 235 -7.07 7.60 1.85
CA MET A 235 -5.85 8.19 2.43
C MET A 235 -5.81 8.04 3.94
N ILE A 236 -6.90 8.33 4.64
CA ILE A 236 -6.95 8.24 6.11
C ILE A 236 -6.73 6.79 6.58
N ILE A 237 -7.42 5.83 5.96
CA ILE A 237 -7.27 4.41 6.31
C ILE A 237 -5.85 3.92 5.98
N TRP A 238 -5.27 4.38 4.87
CA TRP A 238 -3.89 4.07 4.51
C TRP A 238 -2.92 4.53 5.60
N GLN A 239 -2.98 5.81 6.00
CA GLN A 239 -2.14 6.36 7.06
C GLN A 239 -2.35 5.62 8.39
N LEU A 240 -3.60 5.32 8.75
CA LEU A 240 -3.94 4.56 9.96
C LEU A 240 -3.25 3.19 9.97
N THR A 241 -3.28 2.46 8.86
CA THR A 241 -2.67 1.12 8.79
C THR A 241 -1.16 1.14 8.92
N GLU A 242 -0.50 2.16 8.36
CA GLU A 242 0.94 2.34 8.51
C GLU A 242 1.28 2.76 9.94
N LEU A 243 0.55 3.73 10.50
CA LEU A 243 0.75 4.21 11.87
C LEU A 243 0.53 3.10 12.93
N ASN A 244 -0.47 2.23 12.73
CA ASN A 244 -0.68 1.04 13.56
C ASN A 244 0.57 0.15 13.61
N THR A 245 1.33 0.03 12.50
CA THR A 245 2.57 -0.76 12.46
C THR A 245 3.58 -0.26 13.48
N PHE A 246 3.78 1.05 13.54
CA PHE A 246 4.73 1.67 14.45
C PHE A 246 4.26 1.66 15.90
N PHE A 247 2.96 1.89 16.14
CA PHE A 247 2.41 1.79 17.48
C PHE A 247 2.48 0.37 18.04
N LEU A 248 2.14 -0.66 17.25
CA LEU A 248 2.20 -2.05 17.70
C LEU A 248 3.61 -2.44 18.13
N LYS A 249 4.66 -2.10 17.35
CA LYS A 249 6.05 -2.39 17.74
C LYS A 249 6.47 -1.66 19.01
N HIS A 250 6.03 -0.42 19.18
CA HIS A 250 6.41 0.41 20.32
C HIS A 250 5.71 -0.02 21.62
N ILE A 251 4.42 -0.38 21.53
CA ILE A 251 3.58 -0.79 22.68
C ILE A 251 3.98 -2.18 23.14
N PHE A 252 4.15 -3.13 22.21
CA PHE A 252 4.48 -4.52 22.55
C PHE A 252 5.98 -4.82 22.58
N VAL A 253 6.83 -3.79 22.39
CA VAL A 253 8.29 -3.82 22.57
C VAL A 253 8.95 -4.93 21.75
N PHE A 254 9.00 -4.73 20.45
CA PHE A 254 9.84 -5.52 19.54
C PHE A 254 10.53 -4.62 18.52
N GLN A 255 11.73 -5.03 18.07
CA GLN A 255 12.56 -4.25 17.16
C GLN A 255 12.01 -4.26 15.72
N ALA A 256 12.35 -3.26 14.92
CA ALA A 256 11.98 -3.16 13.51
C ALA A 256 12.54 -4.32 12.67
N SER A 257 13.72 -4.84 13.04
CA SER A 257 14.35 -6.01 12.41
C SER A 257 13.68 -7.35 12.80
N HIS A 258 12.83 -7.36 13.82
CA HIS A 258 12.21 -8.58 14.33
C HIS A 258 11.21 -9.20 13.32
N PRO A 259 11.09 -10.54 13.23
CA PRO A 259 10.10 -11.23 12.37
C PRO A 259 8.66 -10.77 12.49
N LEU A 260 8.24 -10.34 13.68
CA LEU A 260 6.90 -9.78 13.87
C LEU A 260 6.68 -8.47 13.09
N SER A 261 7.71 -7.63 12.95
CA SER A 261 7.65 -6.37 12.20
C SER A 261 7.53 -6.62 10.71
N TRP A 262 8.54 -7.25 10.09
CA TRP A 262 8.56 -7.45 8.65
C TRP A 262 7.53 -8.49 8.19
N GLY A 263 7.26 -9.51 9.00
CA GLY A 263 6.22 -10.51 8.72
C GLY A 263 4.83 -9.89 8.68
N ARG A 264 4.52 -8.98 9.61
CA ARG A 264 3.26 -8.22 9.57
C ARG A 264 3.21 -7.29 8.36
N ILE A 265 4.27 -6.53 8.06
CA ILE A 265 4.30 -5.63 6.89
C ILE A 265 4.06 -6.41 5.59
N LEU A 266 4.71 -7.56 5.41
CA LEU A 266 4.51 -8.42 4.25
C LEU A 266 3.06 -8.95 4.19
N PHE A 267 2.53 -9.41 5.33
CA PHE A 267 1.16 -9.90 5.42
C PHE A 267 0.13 -8.82 5.05
N ILE A 268 0.22 -7.65 5.68
CA ILE A 268 -0.63 -6.48 5.39
C ILE A 268 -0.47 -6.07 3.92
N GLY A 269 0.75 -6.06 3.37
CA GLY A 269 1.00 -5.78 1.96
C GLY A 269 0.28 -6.73 1.00
N ILE A 270 0.31 -8.05 1.29
CA ILE A 270 -0.36 -9.06 0.45
C ILE A 270 -1.88 -8.89 0.48
N ILE A 271 -2.48 -8.68 1.66
CA ILE A 271 -3.95 -8.52 1.78
C ILE A 271 -4.42 -7.17 1.23
N THR A 272 -3.55 -6.15 1.18
CA THR A 272 -3.84 -4.82 0.64
C THR A 272 -4.07 -4.88 -0.87
N ALA A 273 -3.37 -5.76 -1.60
CA ALA A 273 -3.50 -5.85 -3.05
C ALA A 273 -4.95 -6.11 -3.53
N PRO A 274 -5.65 -7.17 -3.07
CA PRO A 274 -7.06 -7.37 -3.41
C PRO A 274 -7.98 -6.30 -2.78
N THR A 275 -7.64 -5.75 -1.61
CA THR A 275 -8.39 -4.67 -0.96
C THR A 275 -8.44 -3.42 -1.83
N VAL A 276 -7.29 -2.90 -2.27
CA VAL A 276 -7.20 -1.70 -3.11
C VAL A 276 -7.97 -1.89 -4.41
N ARG A 277 -7.89 -3.08 -5.02
CA ARG A 277 -8.64 -3.38 -6.24
C ARG A 277 -10.16 -3.39 -6.02
N GLN A 278 -10.64 -4.00 -4.93
CA GLN A 278 -12.06 -4.00 -4.59
C GLN A 278 -12.55 -2.60 -4.24
N TYR A 279 -11.75 -1.82 -3.51
CA TYR A 279 -12.08 -0.45 -3.15
C TYR A 279 -12.16 0.46 -4.37
N TYR A 280 -11.18 0.35 -5.27
CA TYR A 280 -11.20 1.06 -6.55
C TYR A 280 -12.45 0.73 -7.37
N ALA A 281 -12.81 -0.55 -7.48
CA ALA A 281 -14.02 -0.97 -8.19
C ALA A 281 -15.28 -0.37 -7.55
N TYR A 282 -15.39 -0.39 -6.22
CA TYR A 282 -16.50 0.21 -5.49
C TYR A 282 -16.64 1.72 -5.72
N LEU A 283 -15.52 2.44 -5.82
CA LEU A 283 -15.55 3.90 -6.06
C LEU A 283 -15.79 4.31 -7.52
N THR A 284 -15.44 3.45 -8.48
CA THR A 284 -15.43 3.84 -9.91
C THR A 284 -16.49 3.16 -10.75
N ASP A 285 -16.93 1.95 -10.39
CA ASP A 285 -17.95 1.20 -11.11
C ASP A 285 -19.34 1.53 -10.55
N THR A 286 -20.20 2.13 -11.38
CA THR A 286 -21.56 2.50 -11.01
C THR A 286 -22.47 1.29 -10.74
N GLN A 287 -22.10 0.11 -11.23
CA GLN A 287 -22.81 -1.15 -10.97
C GLN A 287 -22.41 -1.77 -9.63
N CYS A 288 -21.23 -1.40 -9.09
CA CYS A 288 -20.76 -1.89 -7.81
C CYS A 288 -21.45 -1.15 -6.66
N LYS A 289 -22.45 -1.78 -6.02
CA LYS A 289 -23.19 -1.17 -4.90
C LYS A 289 -22.67 -1.52 -3.52
N ARG A 290 -21.75 -2.48 -3.40
CA ARG A 290 -21.24 -2.99 -2.12
C ARG A 290 -19.73 -3.07 -2.12
N VAL A 291 -19.13 -2.75 -0.98
CA VAL A 291 -17.69 -2.93 -0.76
C VAL A 291 -17.37 -4.44 -0.82
N GLY A 292 -16.26 -4.79 -1.47
CA GLY A 292 -15.81 -6.17 -1.56
C GLY A 292 -15.44 -6.75 -0.19
N THR A 293 -15.58 -8.06 -0.04
CA THR A 293 -15.41 -8.76 1.25
C THR A 293 -14.01 -8.59 1.86
N GLN A 294 -12.96 -8.65 1.03
CA GLN A 294 -11.59 -8.46 1.47
C GLN A 294 -11.38 -7.02 1.96
N CYS A 295 -11.87 -6.04 1.19
CA CYS A 295 -11.77 -4.64 1.58
C CYS A 295 -12.52 -4.33 2.88
N TRP A 296 -13.69 -4.95 3.08
CA TRP A 296 -14.44 -4.82 4.32
C TRP A 296 -13.67 -5.42 5.51
N VAL A 297 -13.17 -6.66 5.38
CA VAL A 297 -12.38 -7.31 6.44
C VAL A 297 -11.11 -6.52 6.74
N PHE A 298 -10.42 -6.01 5.72
CA PHE A 298 -9.24 -5.16 5.90
C PHE A 298 -9.55 -3.88 6.68
N GLY A 299 -10.67 -3.21 6.36
CA GLY A 299 -11.12 -2.05 7.13
C GLY A 299 -11.31 -2.39 8.61
N VAL A 300 -11.99 -3.50 8.90
CA VAL A 300 -12.19 -3.97 10.27
C VAL A 300 -10.85 -4.30 10.97
N ILE A 301 -9.90 -4.95 10.27
CA ILE A 301 -8.55 -5.21 10.79
C ILE A 301 -7.86 -3.89 11.17
N ALA A 302 -7.86 -2.90 10.27
CA ALA A 302 -7.23 -1.60 10.52
C ALA A 302 -7.81 -0.90 11.76
N PHE A 303 -9.13 -0.94 11.92
CA PHE A 303 -9.80 -0.39 13.10
C PHE A 303 -9.51 -1.21 14.37
N LEU A 304 -9.54 -2.53 14.31
CA LEU A 304 -9.25 -3.37 15.47
C LEU A 304 -7.81 -3.22 15.95
N GLU A 305 -6.83 -3.12 15.04
CA GLU A 305 -5.46 -2.81 15.40
C GLU A 305 -5.35 -1.46 16.10
N ALA A 306 -6.05 -0.44 15.60
CA ALA A 306 -6.08 0.86 16.27
C ALA A 306 -6.67 0.77 17.68
N ILE A 307 -7.74 -0.01 17.86
CA ILE A 307 -8.34 -0.27 19.19
C ILE A 307 -7.37 -1.03 20.09
N VAL A 308 -6.66 -2.03 19.57
CA VAL A 308 -5.61 -2.77 20.30
C VAL A 308 -4.52 -1.80 20.75
N CYS A 309 -4.03 -0.93 19.86
CA CYS A 309 -3.06 0.12 20.19
C CYS A 309 -3.58 1.03 21.31
N ILE A 310 -4.80 1.55 21.18
CA ILE A 310 -5.40 2.44 22.19
C ILE A 310 -5.55 1.72 23.55
N LYS A 311 -6.03 0.48 23.53
CA LYS A 311 -6.26 -0.31 24.74
C LYS A 311 -4.97 -0.58 25.51
N PHE A 312 -3.90 -1.01 24.83
CA PHE A 312 -2.66 -1.41 25.48
C PHE A 312 -1.63 -0.28 25.59
N GLY A 313 -1.83 0.81 24.85
CA GLY A 313 -1.00 2.01 24.86
C GLY A 313 -1.59 3.16 25.67
N GLN A 314 -2.43 2.93 26.68
CA GLN A 314 -3.10 4.00 27.43
C GLN A 314 -2.12 5.05 27.98
N ASP A 315 -0.99 4.61 28.55
CA ASP A 315 0.05 5.52 29.06
C ASP A 315 0.67 6.37 27.95
N LEU A 316 0.85 5.79 26.76
CA LEU A 316 1.36 6.49 25.58
C LEU A 316 0.34 7.52 25.10
N PHE A 317 -0.90 7.10 24.85
CA PHE A 317 -1.95 7.96 24.33
C PHE A 317 -2.43 9.01 25.34
N SER A 318 -2.16 8.84 26.64
CA SER A 318 -2.40 9.88 27.65
C SER A 318 -1.59 11.16 27.39
N LYS A 319 -0.47 11.04 26.67
CA LYS A 319 0.41 12.16 26.26
C LYS A 319 0.00 12.80 24.92
N THR A 320 -1.08 12.32 24.30
CA THR A 320 -1.52 12.78 22.98
C THR A 320 -1.94 14.23 23.03
N GLN A 321 -1.37 15.04 22.14
CA GLN A 321 -1.81 16.41 21.93
C GLN A 321 -2.94 16.43 20.89
N ILE A 322 -4.18 16.60 21.36
CA ILE A 322 -5.38 16.56 20.49
C ILE A 322 -5.28 17.57 19.35
N LEU A 323 -4.70 18.75 19.59
CA LEU A 323 -4.49 19.76 18.55
C LEU A 323 -3.61 19.24 17.41
N TYR A 324 -2.57 18.47 17.69
CA TYR A 324 -1.72 17.87 16.64
C TYR A 324 -2.50 16.84 15.82
N VAL A 325 -3.38 16.05 16.44
CA VAL A 325 -4.24 15.11 15.71
C VAL A 325 -5.23 15.85 14.80
N VAL A 326 -5.82 16.95 15.28
CA VAL A 326 -6.73 17.78 14.47
C VAL A 326 -5.98 18.43 13.31
N PHE A 327 -4.81 19.03 13.57
CA PHE A 327 -4.00 19.63 12.51
C PHE A 327 -3.50 18.59 11.52
N TRP A 328 -3.11 17.41 11.96
CA TRP A 328 -2.75 16.29 11.11
C TRP A 328 -3.89 15.93 10.14
N LEU A 329 -5.11 15.74 10.65
CA LEU A 329 -6.28 15.46 9.80
C LEU A 329 -6.55 16.58 8.79
N LEU A 330 -6.42 17.85 9.21
CA LEU A 330 -6.58 19.00 8.33
C LEU A 330 -5.49 19.07 7.25
N CYS A 331 -4.22 18.80 7.61
CA CYS A 331 -3.10 18.76 6.68
C CYS A 331 -3.27 17.62 5.65
N VAL A 332 -3.63 16.41 6.09
CA VAL A 332 -3.93 15.29 5.18
C VAL A 332 -5.08 15.67 4.25
N ALA A 333 -6.13 16.31 4.79
CA ALA A 333 -7.27 16.73 3.99
C ALA A 333 -6.89 17.80 2.94
N PHE A 334 -6.09 18.78 3.34
CA PHE A 334 -5.64 19.87 2.48
C PHE A 334 -4.67 19.39 1.40
N THR A 335 -3.66 18.58 1.74
CA THR A 335 -2.70 18.05 0.76
C THR A 335 -3.39 17.15 -0.26
N THR A 336 -4.33 16.33 0.18
CA THR A 336 -5.15 15.50 -0.74
C THR A 336 -6.02 16.37 -1.65
N PHE A 337 -6.60 17.46 -1.14
CA PHE A 337 -7.37 18.41 -1.96
C PHE A 337 -6.51 18.99 -3.08
N LEU A 338 -5.33 19.52 -2.72
CA LEU A 338 -4.39 20.12 -3.67
C LEU A 338 -3.95 19.11 -4.73
N CYS A 339 -3.71 17.86 -4.34
CA CYS A 339 -3.37 16.81 -5.29
C CYS A 339 -4.50 16.54 -6.28
N LEU A 340 -5.74 16.36 -5.78
CA LEU A 340 -6.89 16.10 -6.64
C LEU A 340 -7.17 17.27 -7.59
N TYR A 341 -7.04 18.50 -7.08
CA TYR A 341 -7.13 19.71 -7.89
C TYR A 341 -6.05 19.74 -8.98
N GLY A 342 -4.80 19.50 -8.61
CA GLY A 342 -3.67 19.44 -9.55
C GLY A 342 -3.84 18.35 -10.62
N MET A 343 -4.37 17.17 -10.25
CA MET A 343 -4.70 16.11 -11.20
C MET A 343 -5.79 16.52 -12.21
N VAL A 344 -6.83 17.22 -11.75
CA VAL A 344 -7.89 17.73 -12.63
C VAL A 344 -7.33 18.79 -13.56
N TRP A 345 -6.62 19.78 -13.01
CA TRP A 345 -6.01 20.85 -13.79
C TRP A 345 -5.06 20.29 -14.85
N TYR A 346 -4.22 19.32 -14.49
CA TYR A 346 -3.32 18.67 -15.45
C TYR A 346 -4.09 17.93 -16.55
N ALA A 347 -5.14 17.19 -16.20
CA ALA A 347 -5.96 16.45 -17.16
C ALA A 347 -6.71 17.39 -18.12
N GLU A 348 -7.21 18.52 -17.63
CA GLU A 348 -7.86 19.54 -18.45
C GLU A 348 -6.86 20.25 -19.37
N TYR A 349 -5.72 20.69 -18.85
CA TYR A 349 -4.76 21.48 -19.63
C TYR A 349 -4.02 20.66 -20.70
N TYR A 350 -3.49 19.48 -20.33
CA TYR A 350 -2.74 18.64 -21.27
C TYR A 350 -3.65 17.77 -22.13
N GLY A 351 -4.79 17.30 -21.61
CA GLY A 351 -5.77 16.59 -22.42
C GLY A 351 -6.41 17.47 -23.51
N HIS A 352 -6.52 18.78 -23.26
CA HIS A 352 -6.93 19.74 -24.29
C HIS A 352 -5.82 19.99 -25.31
N ARG A 353 -4.54 20.04 -24.87
CA ARG A 353 -3.39 20.24 -25.75
C ARG A 353 -3.14 19.06 -26.70
N GLU A 354 -3.28 17.82 -26.24
CA GLU A 354 -3.19 16.63 -27.12
C GLU A 354 -4.33 16.58 -28.14
N LYS A 355 -5.57 16.93 -27.75
CA LYS A 355 -6.70 17.04 -28.69
C LYS A 355 -6.47 18.13 -29.74
N THR A 356 -5.99 19.30 -29.33
CA THR A 356 -5.69 20.38 -30.26
C THR A 356 -4.53 20.04 -31.20
N LEU A 357 -3.54 19.26 -30.74
CA LEU A 357 -2.46 18.76 -31.59
C LEU A 357 -2.96 17.67 -32.56
N SER A 358 -3.77 16.71 -32.12
CA SER A 358 -4.33 15.69 -33.03
C SER A 358 -5.28 16.31 -34.06
N GLU A 359 -6.10 17.29 -33.67
CA GLU A 359 -6.96 18.03 -34.61
C GLU A 359 -6.15 18.89 -35.60
N SER A 360 -4.92 19.29 -35.23
CA SER A 360 -4.00 19.99 -36.13
C SER A 360 -3.24 19.06 -37.09
N GLU A 361 -2.97 17.81 -36.69
CA GLU A 361 -2.32 16.78 -37.52
C GLU A 361 -3.30 16.06 -38.46
N ASP A 362 -4.58 15.96 -38.08
CA ASP A 362 -5.67 15.40 -38.92
C ASP A 362 -6.30 16.44 -39.87
N SER A 363 -5.71 17.63 -40.02
CA SER A 363 -6.11 18.56 -41.08
C SER A 363 -5.66 18.00 -42.42
N PRO A 364 -6.57 17.67 -43.36
CA PRO A 364 -6.15 17.15 -44.65
C PRO A 364 -5.42 18.27 -45.39
N TYR A 365 -4.12 18.04 -45.59
CA TYR A 365 -3.36 18.67 -46.66
C TYR A 365 -4.23 18.62 -47.92
N SER A 366 -4.72 19.78 -48.36
CA SER A 366 -5.55 19.89 -49.56
C SER A 366 -4.62 20.09 -50.74
N PRO A 367 -4.34 19.07 -51.57
CA PRO A 367 -3.53 19.22 -52.75
C PRO A 367 -4.49 19.26 -53.93
N ASP A 368 -5.01 20.44 -54.29
CA ASP A 368 -5.43 20.76 -55.67
C ASP A 368 -6.12 22.12 -55.74
N ALA A 369 -5.39 23.10 -56.27
CA ALA A 369 -5.96 24.14 -57.12
C ALA A 369 -4.82 24.88 -57.84
N SER A 370 -4.14 24.18 -58.75
CA SER A 370 -3.36 24.84 -59.79
C SER A 370 -3.98 24.51 -61.16
N TRP A 371 -4.32 25.57 -61.89
CA TRP A 371 -4.61 25.66 -63.33
C TRP A 371 -6.00 25.28 -63.85
N LEU A 372 -6.80 26.30 -64.18
CA LEU A 372 -7.49 26.34 -65.49
C LEU A 372 -7.93 27.77 -65.89
N HIS A 373 -7.19 28.26 -66.90
CA HIS A 373 -7.64 29.04 -68.06
C HIS A 373 -8.15 30.49 -67.96
N SER A 374 -7.24 31.37 -68.38
CA SER A 374 -7.46 32.50 -69.29
C SER A 374 -8.44 32.20 -70.44
N LYS A 375 -9.48 33.04 -70.55
CA LYS A 375 -10.16 33.62 -71.75
C LYS A 375 -11.66 33.73 -71.53
N PHE A 376 -12.20 34.94 -71.39
CA PHE A 376 -12.92 35.62 -72.47
C PHE A 376 -13.31 37.05 -72.06
N SER A 377 -13.19 37.93 -73.05
CA SER A 377 -13.51 39.35 -73.03
C SER A 377 -14.92 39.57 -73.61
N LYS A 378 -15.52 40.70 -73.21
CA LYS A 378 -16.64 41.46 -73.80
C LYS A 378 -18.08 41.08 -73.42
N GLY A 379 -18.78 42.14 -73.04
CA GLY A 379 -20.20 42.26 -72.71
C GLY A 379 -20.38 43.55 -71.93
#